data_AF-X1C0I8-F1
#
_entry.id   AF-X1C0I8-F1
#
_cell.length_a   1.000
_cell.length_b   1.000
_cell.length_c   1.000
_cell.angle_alpha   90.00
_cell.angle_beta   90.00
_cell.angle_gamma   90.00
#
_symmetry.space_group_name_H-M   'P 1'
#
loop_
_entity.id
_entity.type
_entity.pdbx_description
1 polymer ?
#
loop_
_entity_poly.entity_id
_entity_poly.type
_entity_poly.pdbx_seq_one_letter_code
_entity_poly.pdbx_strand_id
1 'polypeptide(L)'
;LDNYINIEAYERDMILDDLARDAGLFPLINQLQKMDVVIIGPRPLRRLHFLNRKHFVQISSPNLHLEFKQDRKRLSGIDWAVEDALEYGKPAVYLVSAGVSAAVIIDRLHDEIPDSFFIDCGSIWDAFVGIGEQREWRANLYDNPIALAEWEGRNLYGSND
;
A
#
# COMPACT_ATOMS: atom_id res chain seq x y z
N LEU A 1 -3.53 0.18 41.73
CA LEU A 1 -3.15 1.24 40.77
C LEU A 1 -3.50 0.68 39.41
N ASP A 2 -4.73 0.95 38.98
CA ASP A 2 -5.26 0.49 37.71
C ASP A 2 -4.60 1.33 36.61
N ASN A 3 -3.53 0.81 36.03
CA ASN A 3 -2.90 1.40 34.86
C ASN A 3 -3.77 1.07 33.65
N TYR A 4 -4.83 1.84 33.45
CA TYR A 4 -5.55 1.87 32.18
C TYR A 4 -4.60 2.44 31.12
N ILE A 5 -4.13 1.59 30.21
CA ILE A 5 -3.56 2.06 28.96
C ILE A 5 -4.71 2.68 28.18
N ASN A 6 -4.68 4.00 28.00
CA ASN A 6 -5.65 4.69 27.17
C ASN A 6 -5.26 4.39 25.71
N ILE A 7 -5.81 3.32 25.15
CA ILE A 7 -5.60 2.95 23.75
C ILE A 7 -6.62 3.72 22.91
N GLU A 8 -6.16 4.78 22.26
CA GLU A 8 -6.91 5.43 21.21
C GLU A 8 -6.60 4.68 19.89
N ALA A 9 -7.50 3.77 19.53
CA ALA A 9 -7.39 3.02 18.28
C ALA A 9 -8.04 3.81 17.15
N TYR A 10 -7.22 4.33 16.24
CA TYR A 10 -7.69 4.92 15.00
C TYR A 10 -7.82 3.82 13.94
N GLU A 11 -8.99 3.72 13.33
CA GLU A 11 -9.26 2.79 12.24
C GLU A 11 -8.48 3.26 11.00
N ARG A 12 -7.42 2.52 10.64
CA ARG A 12 -6.46 2.90 9.60
C ARG A 12 -7.12 3.04 8.22
N ASP A 13 -8.15 2.25 7.96
CA ASP A 13 -8.85 2.25 6.68
C ASP A 13 -9.68 3.53 6.49
N MET A 14 -10.15 4.16 7.57
CA MET A 14 -10.71 5.52 7.53
C MET A 14 -9.65 6.59 7.32
N ILE A 15 -8.56 6.61 8.11
CA ILE A 15 -7.60 7.72 8.04
C ILE A 15 -6.93 7.81 6.66
N LEU A 16 -6.39 6.71 6.14
CA LEU A 16 -5.62 6.80 4.91
C LEU A 16 -6.50 6.90 3.66
N ASP A 17 -7.69 6.29 3.66
CA ASP A 17 -8.62 6.43 2.53
C ASP A 17 -9.34 7.78 2.53
N ASP A 18 -9.69 8.32 3.70
CA ASP A 18 -10.20 9.69 3.79
C ASP A 18 -9.11 10.69 3.37
N LEU A 19 -7.86 10.49 3.80
CA LEU A 19 -6.74 11.31 3.35
C LEU A 19 -6.53 11.19 1.83
N ALA A 20 -6.68 10.00 1.26
CA ALA A 20 -6.67 9.81 -0.18
C ALA A 20 -7.82 10.55 -0.86
N ARG A 21 -9.06 10.38 -0.38
CA ARG A 21 -10.27 11.05 -0.89
C ARG A 21 -10.11 12.57 -0.90
N ASP A 22 -9.58 13.14 0.17
CA ASP A 22 -9.47 14.58 0.37
C ASP A 22 -8.24 15.20 -0.33
N ALA A 23 -7.47 14.36 -1.04
CA ALA A 23 -6.22 14.69 -1.74
C ALA A 23 -5.08 15.18 -0.82
N GLY A 24 -5.00 14.61 0.38
CA GLY A 24 -4.01 14.95 1.39
C GLY A 24 -2.74 14.08 1.37
N LEU A 25 -2.52 13.23 0.36
CA LEU A 25 -1.35 12.33 0.34
C LEU A 25 -0.04 13.01 -0.08
N PHE A 26 -0.07 14.27 -0.51
CA PHE A 26 1.11 14.97 -1.02
C PHE A 26 2.34 14.93 -0.10
N PRO A 27 2.24 15.21 1.23
CA PRO A 27 3.40 15.14 2.10
C PRO A 27 4.04 13.74 2.14
N LEU A 28 3.22 12.69 2.15
CA LEU A 28 3.67 11.30 2.12
C LEU A 28 4.31 10.96 0.76
N ILE A 29 3.65 11.28 -0.35
CA ILE A 29 4.13 11.00 -1.70
C ILE A 29 5.47 11.71 -1.96
N ASN A 30 5.57 12.99 -1.59
CA ASN A 30 6.80 13.78 -1.72
C ASN A 30 7.96 13.20 -0.89
N GLN A 31 7.67 12.62 0.28
CA GLN A 31 8.69 11.93 1.06
C GLN A 31 9.09 10.60 0.43
N LEU A 32 8.13 9.78 0.00
CA LEU A 32 8.38 8.49 -0.63
C LEU A 32 9.14 8.61 -1.96
N GLN A 33 8.97 9.71 -2.70
CA GLN A 33 9.74 10.02 -3.90
C GLN A 33 11.25 10.15 -3.67
N LYS A 34 11.67 10.44 -2.43
CA LYS A 34 13.07 10.63 -2.02
C LYS A 34 13.66 9.37 -1.40
N MET A 35 12.88 8.31 -1.24
CA MET A 35 13.26 7.06 -0.57
C MET A 35 13.23 5.92 -1.58
N ASP A 36 14.01 4.87 -1.33
CA ASP A 36 13.88 3.64 -2.09
C ASP A 36 12.59 2.92 -1.67
N VAL A 37 11.72 2.63 -2.63
CA VAL A 37 10.39 2.06 -2.36
C VAL A 37 10.30 0.64 -2.91
N VAL A 38 9.80 -0.27 -2.08
CA VAL A 38 9.33 -1.59 -2.49
C VAL A 38 7.82 -1.62 -2.37
N ILE A 39 7.13 -2.09 -3.40
CA ILE A 39 5.67 -2.22 -3.36
C ILE A 39 5.33 -3.71 -3.30
N ILE A 40 4.56 -4.10 -2.29
CA ILE A 40 3.96 -5.43 -2.16
C ILE A 40 2.47 -5.26 -2.39
N GLY A 41 1.97 -5.66 -3.56
CA GLY A 41 0.59 -5.35 -3.91
C GLY A 41 0.07 -6.01 -5.20
N PRO A 42 -1.22 -5.84 -5.51
CA PRO A 42 -1.83 -6.43 -6.68
C PRO A 42 -1.28 -5.82 -7.97
N ARG A 43 -1.31 -6.59 -9.06
CA ARG A 43 -0.75 -6.22 -10.38
C ARG A 43 -1.05 -4.78 -10.83
N PRO A 44 -2.27 -4.21 -10.67
CA PRO A 44 -2.55 -2.82 -11.06
C PRO A 44 -1.60 -1.78 -10.46
N LEU A 45 -1.10 -1.99 -9.23
CA LEU A 45 -0.19 -1.07 -8.54
C LEU A 45 1.19 -0.98 -9.22
N ARG A 46 1.52 -1.87 -10.17
CA ARG A 46 2.69 -1.70 -11.04
C ARG A 46 2.65 -0.40 -11.85
N ARG A 47 1.48 0.22 -12.03
CA ARG A 47 1.31 1.48 -12.78
C ARG A 47 1.64 2.73 -11.96
N LEU A 48 1.88 2.60 -10.65
CA LEU A 48 2.35 3.70 -9.81
C LEU A 48 3.75 4.13 -10.29
N HIS A 49 3.79 5.24 -11.03
CA HIS A 49 4.98 5.74 -11.72
C HIS A 49 5.64 6.91 -10.99
N PHE A 50 4.96 7.49 -10.00
CA PHE A 50 5.41 8.67 -9.26
C PHE A 50 6.24 8.33 -8.02
N LEU A 51 6.52 7.05 -7.74
CA LEU A 51 7.35 6.61 -6.61
C LEU A 51 8.72 6.16 -7.12
N ASN A 52 9.78 6.34 -6.32
CA ASN A 52 11.12 5.81 -6.60
C ASN A 52 11.17 4.29 -6.33
N ARG A 53 10.40 3.53 -7.11
CA ARG A 53 10.24 2.08 -6.95
C ARG A 53 11.49 1.33 -7.37
N LYS A 54 12.08 0.57 -6.45
CA LYS A 54 13.22 -0.32 -6.70
C LYS A 54 12.82 -1.77 -6.91
N HIS A 55 11.73 -2.21 -6.30
CA HIS A 55 11.23 -3.58 -6.43
C HIS A 55 9.69 -3.62 -6.38
N PHE A 56 9.11 -4.66 -6.98
CA PHE A 56 7.66 -4.90 -6.95
C PHE A 56 7.38 -6.37 -6.70
N VAL A 57 6.91 -6.69 -5.50
CA VAL A 57 6.43 -8.01 -5.12
C VAL A 57 4.96 -8.09 -5.53
N GLN A 58 4.69 -8.81 -6.61
CA GLN A 58 3.33 -8.98 -7.09
C GLN A 58 2.62 -10.04 -6.25
N ILE A 59 1.53 -9.63 -5.62
CA ILE A 59 0.59 -10.55 -4.98
C ILE A 59 -0.70 -10.67 -5.79
N SER A 60 -1.44 -11.72 -5.51
CA SER A 60 -2.83 -11.86 -5.93
C SER A 60 -3.75 -11.07 -5.00
N SER A 61 -4.90 -10.68 -5.57
CA SER A 61 -6.00 -10.09 -4.83
C SER A 61 -7.31 -10.40 -5.59
N PRO A 62 -8.41 -10.75 -4.90
CA PRO A 62 -8.53 -10.95 -3.45
C PRO A 62 -8.03 -12.33 -2.98
N ASN A 63 -8.02 -12.55 -1.65
CA ASN A 63 -7.79 -13.86 -1.00
C ASN A 63 -6.38 -14.46 -1.12
N LEU A 64 -5.34 -13.62 -1.05
CA LEU A 64 -3.93 -14.03 -1.02
C LEU A 64 -3.64 -15.21 -0.07
N HIS A 65 -4.26 -15.21 1.12
CA HIS A 65 -4.07 -16.25 2.15
C HIS A 65 -4.59 -17.64 1.76
N LEU A 66 -5.44 -17.76 0.74
CA LEU A 66 -5.97 -19.03 0.24
C LEU A 66 -5.16 -19.59 -0.94
N GLU A 67 -4.24 -18.81 -1.49
CA GLU A 67 -3.47 -19.26 -2.65
C GLU A 67 -2.36 -20.22 -2.24
N PHE A 68 -2.23 -21.31 -3.02
CA PHE A 68 -1.15 -22.27 -2.91
C PHE A 68 -0.59 -22.55 -4.31
N LYS A 69 0.73 -22.46 -4.49
CA LYS A 69 1.37 -22.89 -5.74
C LYS A 69 1.36 -24.42 -5.83
N GLN A 70 0.79 -24.97 -6.91
CA GLN A 70 0.73 -26.42 -7.14
C GLN A 70 2.13 -27.07 -7.27
N ASP A 71 3.12 -26.33 -7.80
CA ASP A 71 4.45 -26.87 -8.14
C ASP A 71 5.46 -26.81 -6.99
N ARG A 72 5.17 -26.05 -5.93
CA ARG A 72 6.02 -25.95 -4.73
C ARG A 72 5.16 -26.29 -3.54
N LYS A 73 5.35 -27.48 -2.97
CA LYS A 73 4.64 -28.01 -1.79
C LYS A 73 4.31 -26.89 -0.78
N ARG A 74 3.05 -26.42 -0.78
CA ARG A 74 2.39 -25.64 0.27
C ARG A 74 3.01 -24.27 0.65
N LEU A 75 3.56 -23.51 -0.28
CA LEU A 75 3.78 -22.08 -0.01
C LEU A 75 2.47 -21.34 -0.21
N SER A 76 1.98 -20.71 0.86
CA SER A 76 0.83 -19.81 0.79
C SER A 76 1.16 -18.55 -0.01
N GLY A 77 0.14 -17.81 -0.45
CA GLY A 77 0.33 -16.48 -1.03
C GLY A 77 0.92 -15.45 -0.04
N ILE A 78 1.06 -15.77 1.24
CA ILE A 78 1.84 -14.95 2.16
C ILE A 78 3.32 -15.32 2.04
N ASP A 79 3.63 -16.62 2.03
CA ASP A 79 5.00 -17.13 2.01
C ASP A 79 5.78 -16.66 0.79
N TRP A 80 5.20 -16.73 -0.41
CA TRP A 80 5.91 -16.30 -1.63
C TRP A 80 6.23 -14.79 -1.66
N ALA A 81 5.46 -13.96 -0.95
CA ALA A 81 5.58 -12.52 -0.95
C ALA A 81 6.66 -12.11 0.04
N VAL A 82 6.71 -12.82 1.17
CA VAL A 82 7.83 -12.76 2.12
C VAL A 82 9.12 -13.23 1.45
N GLU A 83 9.12 -14.39 0.77
CA GLU A 83 10.29 -14.90 0.06
C GLU A 83 10.82 -13.92 -0.99
N ASP A 84 9.95 -13.35 -1.83
CA ASP A 84 10.34 -12.36 -2.87
C ASP A 84 10.88 -11.06 -2.24
N ALA A 85 10.25 -10.57 -1.16
CA ALA A 85 10.74 -9.40 -0.43
C ALA A 85 12.11 -9.65 0.23
N LEU A 86 12.34 -10.84 0.79
CA LEU A 86 13.62 -11.26 1.39
C LEU A 86 14.70 -11.48 0.32
N GLU A 87 14.34 -12.00 -0.86
CA GLU A 87 15.26 -12.14 -1.99
C GLU A 87 15.78 -10.76 -2.45
N TYR A 88 14.93 -9.73 -2.42
CA TYR A 88 15.38 -8.36 -2.62
C TYR A 88 16.25 -7.84 -1.46
N GLY A 89 15.80 -8.00 -0.21
CA GLY A 89 16.61 -7.92 1.01
C GLY A 89 17.37 -6.62 1.28
N LYS A 90 16.97 -5.48 0.69
CA LYS A 90 17.68 -4.19 0.86
C LYS A 90 16.87 -3.19 1.68
N PRO A 91 17.53 -2.31 2.47
CA PRO A 91 16.88 -1.22 3.18
C PRO A 91 16.00 -0.36 2.27
N ALA A 92 14.72 -0.24 2.61
CA ALA A 92 13.73 0.51 1.82
C ALA A 92 12.48 0.83 2.64
N VAL A 93 11.56 1.60 2.05
CA VAL A 93 10.18 1.69 2.51
C VAL A 93 9.34 0.66 1.75
N TYR A 94 8.86 -0.34 2.46
CA TYR A 94 7.99 -1.39 1.97
C TYR A 94 6.52 -0.97 2.15
N LEU A 95 5.87 -0.65 1.04
CA LEU A 95 4.45 -0.29 0.96
C LEU A 95 3.63 -1.55 0.69
N VAL A 96 2.82 -1.97 1.67
CA VAL A 96 2.12 -3.26 1.64
C VAL A 96 0.61 -3.03 1.45
N SER A 97 0.07 -3.47 0.32
CA SER A 97 -1.34 -3.42 -0.04
C SER A 97 -1.90 -4.83 -0.21
N ALA A 98 -2.07 -5.54 0.90
CA ALA A 98 -2.42 -6.97 0.93
C ALA A 98 -3.66 -7.31 1.79
N GLY A 99 -4.50 -6.32 2.09
CA GLY A 99 -5.67 -6.50 2.98
C GLY A 99 -5.25 -7.07 4.33
N VAL A 100 -6.04 -8.00 4.88
CA VAL A 100 -5.76 -8.64 6.18
C VAL A 100 -4.41 -9.36 6.26
N SER A 101 -3.83 -9.75 5.12
CA SER A 101 -2.52 -10.42 5.07
C SER A 101 -1.35 -9.47 5.26
N ALA A 102 -1.54 -8.15 5.14
CA ALA A 102 -0.46 -7.17 5.23
C ALA A 102 0.23 -7.19 6.60
N ALA A 103 -0.53 -7.25 7.69
CA ALA A 103 0.04 -7.35 9.04
C ALA A 103 0.95 -8.58 9.21
N VAL A 104 0.56 -9.74 8.68
CA VAL A 104 1.35 -10.98 8.75
C VAL A 104 2.62 -10.89 7.89
N ILE A 105 2.52 -10.27 6.71
CA ILE A 105 3.69 -10.04 5.85
C ILE A 105 4.69 -9.10 6.56
N ILE A 106 4.21 -8.01 7.16
CA ILE A 106 5.04 -7.05 7.87
C ILE A 106 5.72 -7.69 9.08
N ASP A 107 4.96 -8.42 9.90
CA ASP A 107 5.49 -9.14 11.07
C ASP A 107 6.64 -10.08 10.68
N ARG A 108 6.55 -10.74 9.53
CA ARG A 108 7.60 -11.66 9.04
C ARG A 108 8.80 -10.99 8.38
N LEU A 109 8.73 -9.70 8.07
CA LEU A 109 9.79 -8.97 7.38
C LEU A 109 10.51 -7.96 8.28
N HIS A 110 9.85 -7.42 9.30
CA HIS A 110 10.32 -6.25 10.03
C HIS A 110 11.68 -6.42 10.72
N ASP A 111 11.96 -7.63 11.24
CA ASP A 111 13.24 -7.96 11.88
C ASP A 111 14.26 -8.57 10.91
N GLU A 112 13.82 -8.98 9.72
CA GLU A 112 14.67 -9.68 8.74
C GLU A 112 15.37 -8.71 7.77
N ILE A 113 14.81 -7.51 7.57
CA ILE A 113 15.39 -6.48 6.69
C ILE A 113 15.69 -5.22 7.51
N PRO A 114 16.92 -5.06 8.03
CA PRO A 114 17.27 -3.94 8.88
C PRO A 114 17.16 -2.60 8.14
N ASP A 115 17.04 -1.52 8.92
CA ASP A 115 16.95 -0.14 8.42
C ASP A 115 15.82 0.10 7.40
N SER A 116 14.74 -0.66 7.52
CA SER A 116 13.56 -0.60 6.64
C SER A 116 12.32 -0.10 7.37
N PHE A 117 11.42 0.52 6.62
CA PHE A 117 10.08 0.87 7.10
C PHE A 117 9.04 -0.01 6.41
N PHE A 118 8.05 -0.46 7.16
CA PHE A 118 6.95 -1.27 6.64
C PHE A 118 5.64 -0.55 6.92
N ILE A 119 4.89 -0.26 5.86
CA ILE A 119 3.65 0.52 5.95
C ILE A 119 2.54 -0.31 5.33
N ASP A 120 1.53 -0.66 6.12
CA ASP A 120 0.30 -1.20 5.57
C ASP A 120 -0.52 -0.05 4.96
N CYS A 121 -0.56 -0.05 3.64
CA CYS A 121 -1.19 0.99 2.84
C CYS A 121 -2.66 0.71 2.55
N GLY A 122 -3.19 -0.47 2.88
CA GLY A 122 -4.53 -0.87 2.46
C GLY A 122 -4.76 -0.61 0.97
N SER A 123 -5.78 0.21 0.67
CA SER A 123 -6.23 0.52 -0.70
C SER A 123 -5.93 1.97 -1.15
N ILE A 124 -5.04 2.68 -0.47
CA ILE A 124 -4.84 4.14 -0.66
C ILE A 124 -4.32 4.49 -2.06
N TRP A 125 -3.69 3.51 -2.72
CA TRP A 125 -3.10 3.67 -4.04
C TRP A 125 -4.05 3.33 -5.18
N ASP A 126 -5.22 2.75 -4.90
CA ASP A 126 -6.14 2.23 -5.90
C ASP A 126 -6.64 3.31 -6.86
N ALA A 127 -6.91 4.51 -6.33
CA ALA A 127 -7.39 5.65 -7.10
C ALA A 127 -6.43 6.08 -8.21
N PHE A 128 -5.12 6.05 -7.94
CA PHE A 128 -4.07 6.38 -8.92
C PHE A 128 -3.92 5.34 -10.04
N VAL A 129 -4.58 4.18 -9.92
CA VAL A 129 -4.54 3.13 -10.94
C VAL A 129 -5.93 2.78 -11.45
N GLY A 130 -6.96 3.56 -11.11
CA GLY A 130 -8.33 3.37 -11.59
C GLY A 130 -8.95 2.04 -11.19
N ILE A 131 -8.76 1.60 -9.95
CA ILE A 131 -9.44 0.41 -9.39
C ILE A 131 -10.21 0.78 -8.11
N GLY A 132 -11.03 -0.13 -7.59
CA GLY A 132 -11.68 0.10 -6.29
C GLY A 132 -12.99 0.90 -6.36
N GLU A 133 -13.69 0.86 -7.50
CA GLU A 133 -14.97 1.54 -7.75
C GLU A 133 -16.09 1.16 -6.76
N GLN A 134 -15.96 0.06 -6.02
CA GLN A 134 -16.88 -0.28 -4.93
C GLN A 134 -16.91 0.77 -3.80
N ARG A 135 -15.94 1.68 -3.74
CA ARG A 135 -16.00 2.88 -2.89
C ARG A 135 -16.61 4.02 -3.72
N GLU A 136 -17.77 4.52 -3.28
CA GLU A 136 -18.57 5.51 -4.01
C GLU A 136 -17.77 6.76 -4.44
N TRP A 137 -16.89 7.28 -3.57
CA TRP A 137 -16.08 8.44 -3.91
C TRP A 137 -15.13 8.19 -5.09
N ARG A 138 -14.62 6.96 -5.25
CA ARG A 138 -13.76 6.59 -6.37
C ARG A 138 -14.56 6.44 -7.65
N ALA A 139 -15.75 5.82 -7.58
CA ALA A 139 -16.65 5.76 -8.74
C ALA A 139 -16.98 7.17 -9.25
N ASN A 140 -17.37 8.07 -8.35
CA ASN A 140 -17.65 9.47 -8.68
C ASN A 140 -16.42 10.20 -9.25
N LEU A 141 -15.22 9.89 -8.74
CA LEU A 141 -13.97 10.45 -9.25
C LEU A 141 -13.68 9.97 -10.68
N TYR A 142 -13.88 8.68 -10.96
CA TYR A 142 -13.59 8.08 -12.26
C TYR A 142 -14.57 8.53 -13.35
N ASP A 143 -15.82 8.80 -12.97
CA ASP A 143 -16.84 9.34 -13.88
C ASP A 143 -16.58 10.79 -14.31
N ASN A 144 -15.64 11.48 -13.65
CA ASN A 144 -15.27 12.86 -13.96
C ASN A 144 -13.75 12.99 -14.20
N PRO A 145 -13.29 12.91 -15.46
CA PRO A 145 -11.87 13.01 -15.81
C PRO A 145 -11.18 14.30 -15.37
N ILE A 146 -11.92 15.41 -15.28
CA ILE A 146 -11.39 16.69 -14.80
C ILE A 146 -11.12 16.61 -13.29
N ALA A 147 -12.10 16.13 -12.52
CA ALA A 147 -11.94 15.94 -11.08
C ALA A 147 -10.84 14.93 -10.76
N LEU A 148 -10.70 13.85 -11.55
CA LEU A 148 -9.61 12.90 -11.42
C LEU A 148 -8.25 13.57 -11.63
N ALA A 149 -8.09 14.37 -12.69
CA ALA A 149 -6.84 15.07 -12.97
C ALA A 149 -6.50 16.11 -11.88
N GLU A 150 -7.49 16.83 -11.35
CA GLU A 150 -7.31 17.78 -10.23
C GLU A 150 -6.94 17.06 -8.93
N TRP A 151 -7.59 15.94 -8.64
CA TRP A 151 -7.30 15.09 -7.49
C TRP A 151 -5.90 14.49 -7.56
N GLU A 152 -5.50 13.97 -8.73
CA GLU A 152 -4.13 13.48 -8.96
C GLU A 152 -3.12 14.62 -8.81
N GLY A 153 -3.40 15.78 -9.40
CA GLY A 153 -2.56 16.96 -9.33
C GLY A 153 -2.28 17.41 -7.89
N ARG A 154 -3.32 17.51 -7.05
CA ARG A 154 -3.19 17.88 -5.63
C ARG A 154 -2.36 16.86 -4.84
N ASN A 155 -2.57 15.56 -5.06
CA ASN A 155 -1.80 14.53 -4.37
C ASN A 155 -0.34 14.45 -4.84
N LEU A 156 -0.07 14.70 -6.12
CA LEU A 156 1.29 14.53 -6.69
C LEU A 156 2.14 15.79 -6.57
N TYR A 157 1.53 16.97 -6.62
CA TYR A 157 2.23 18.26 -6.71
C TYR A 157 1.87 19.25 -5.61
N GLY A 158 0.88 18.93 -4.76
CA GLY A 158 0.36 19.80 -3.72
C GLY A 158 -0.68 20.80 -4.24
N SER A 159 -1.35 21.49 -3.32
CA SER A 159 -2.24 22.60 -3.65
C SER A 159 -1.40 23.87 -3.83
N ASN A 160 -1.66 24.63 -4.89
CA ASN A 160 -1.26 26.04 -4.95
C ASN A 160 -2.31 26.86 -4.18
N ASP A 161 -2.35 26.70 -2.86
CA ASP A 161 -3.15 27.58 -1.99
C ASP A 161 -2.36 28.86 -1.67
#